data_AF-A0A2U8PWG4-F1
#
_entry.id   AF-A0A2U8PWG4-F1
#
_cell.length_a   1.000
_cell.length_b   1.000
_cell.length_c   1.000
_cell.angle_alpha   90.00
_cell.angle_beta   90.00
_cell.angle_gamma   90.00
#
_symmetry.space_group_name_H-M   'P 1'
#
loop_
_entity.id
_entity.type
_entity.pdbx_description
1 polymer ?
#
loop_
_entity_poly.entity_id
_entity_poly.type
_entity_poly.pdbx_seq_one_letter_code
_entity_poly.pdbx_strand_id
1 'polypeptide(L)'
;MRLFFRSHLPGFCLALLTSWLGLGSVCAETRVALVIGNGAYASTAQLPNPSHDAEDVAASLRRSGFEVIQGIDLRQADMQDLTIRFARAASRADVAMFYYSGHAMQYNGVNYLMPVDATLTDEADLKRFVRVDDIVNDLQQAKNLRILVLDSCRDNPLADMLKRSATRAASVGRGLSKVEAPRGTIVSFSTQSGQVAADGAGRNSPYTTAFLKHIEEPQEIGDVFRDISSDVYDSSGKSQLPELSLSIIGKFYLNGPVSVTITPGAPQAAPRTDPCASAEAHWKAADGIGTIGAFEDHLTRFSNCSFASLARARMDGLKQKVAAAPAAGESRTFDGKWDVTVSCASSGKAMGYTRALSATIANGVFHAEDRDPRTSSTLAIDGQVGADGKTTLSARGLTGPSAYTVNNSAPGSPYGYTIDAQFERSRGSGKRNELRPCSFTFVRR
;
A
#
# COMPACT_ATOMS: atom_id res chain seq x y z
N MET A 1 -20.68 95.91 38.27
CA MET A 1 -21.75 95.73 37.29
C MET A 1 -21.71 94.28 36.80
N ARG A 2 -22.74 93.47 37.11
CA ARG A 2 -23.12 92.15 36.54
C ARG A 2 -22.09 91.00 36.62
N LEU A 3 -22.26 89.98 37.46
CA LEU A 3 -23.15 88.79 37.40
C LEU A 3 -22.55 87.58 36.63
N PHE A 4 -22.43 86.45 37.38
CA PHE A 4 -22.68 85.04 37.01
C PHE A 4 -21.70 84.16 36.18
N PHE A 5 -21.14 83.16 36.88
CA PHE A 5 -21.32 81.69 36.73
C PHE A 5 -20.72 80.88 35.55
N ARG A 6 -20.26 79.66 35.94
CA ARG A 6 -20.03 78.39 35.17
C ARG A 6 -18.77 78.33 34.30
N SER A 7 -18.04 77.21 34.15
CA SER A 7 -18.29 75.79 34.48
C SER A 7 -16.99 74.96 34.30
N HIS A 8 -16.89 73.85 35.03
CA HIS A 8 -15.90 72.77 34.89
C HIS A 8 -15.88 72.10 33.50
N LEU A 9 -14.71 71.67 32.99
CA LEU A 9 -14.31 70.23 32.82
C LEU A 9 -12.90 70.08 32.17
N PRO A 10 -12.20 68.95 32.38
CA PRO A 10 -10.80 68.72 32.00
C PRO A 10 -10.64 67.98 30.65
N GLY A 11 -9.61 68.33 29.88
CA GLY A 11 -9.26 67.64 28.62
C GLY A 11 -8.05 66.71 28.78
N PHE A 12 -8.29 65.50 29.28
CA PHE A 12 -7.31 64.40 29.27
C PHE A 12 -7.24 63.85 27.84
N CYS A 13 -6.15 64.11 27.11
CA CYS A 13 -5.88 63.48 25.82
C CYS A 13 -5.44 62.03 26.05
N LEU A 14 -6.41 61.10 26.00
CA LEU A 14 -6.18 59.67 26.01
C LEU A 14 -5.72 59.24 24.61
N ALA A 15 -4.42 58.98 24.45
CA ALA A 15 -3.88 58.33 23.25
C ALA A 15 -4.34 56.86 23.22
N LEU A 16 -5.36 56.57 22.41
CA LEU A 16 -5.79 55.21 22.09
C LEU A 16 -4.77 54.58 21.14
N LEU A 17 -3.79 53.84 21.70
CA LEU A 17 -3.03 52.84 20.96
C LEU A 17 -3.98 51.68 20.61
N THR A 18 -4.48 51.67 19.38
CA THR A 18 -5.16 50.52 18.79
C THR A 18 -4.15 49.40 18.55
N SER A 19 -3.99 48.54 19.56
CA SER A 19 -3.32 47.25 19.42
C SER A 19 -4.18 46.34 18.53
N TRP A 20 -3.91 46.34 17.22
CA TRP A 20 -4.31 45.26 16.33
C TRP A 20 -3.50 44.01 16.70
N LEU A 21 -4.01 43.26 17.67
CA LEU A 21 -3.65 41.86 17.86
C LEU A 21 -4.13 41.10 16.62
N GLY A 22 -3.22 40.89 15.67
CA GLY A 22 -3.38 39.89 14.64
C GLY A 22 -3.50 38.53 15.32
N LEU A 23 -4.74 38.08 15.53
CA LEU A 23 -5.06 36.68 15.75
C LEU A 23 -4.68 35.94 14.46
N GLY A 24 -3.41 35.59 14.33
CA GLY A 24 -3.00 34.59 13.37
C GLY A 24 -3.81 33.33 13.68
N SER A 25 -4.51 32.80 12.69
CA SER A 25 -5.05 31.45 12.78
C SER A 25 -3.90 30.52 13.14
N VAL A 26 -3.90 30.03 14.38
CA VAL A 26 -3.21 28.79 14.70
C VAL A 26 -3.88 27.76 13.80
N CYS A 27 -3.19 27.33 12.75
CA CYS A 27 -3.63 26.21 11.94
C CYS A 27 -3.60 25.00 12.89
N ALA A 28 -4.75 24.65 13.45
CA ALA A 28 -4.86 23.52 14.36
C ALA A 28 -4.44 22.27 13.60
N GLU A 29 -3.49 21.53 14.19
CA GLU A 29 -3.06 20.23 13.67
C GLU A 29 -4.28 19.32 13.50
N THR A 30 -4.48 18.79 12.30
CA THR A 30 -5.62 17.90 12.01
C THR A 30 -5.22 16.46 12.31
N ARG A 31 -5.93 15.81 13.24
CA ARG A 31 -5.64 14.46 13.71
C ARG A 31 -6.84 13.56 13.41
N VAL A 32 -6.63 12.41 12.76
CA VAL A 32 -7.69 11.43 12.47
C VAL A 32 -7.30 10.05 12.96
N ALA A 33 -8.26 9.30 13.51
CA ALA A 33 -8.06 7.91 13.89
C ALA A 33 -9.17 7.01 13.33
N LEU A 34 -8.80 5.82 12.86
CA LEU A 34 -9.73 4.71 12.68
C LEU A 34 -9.50 3.69 13.79
N VAL A 35 -10.55 3.43 14.58
CA VAL A 35 -10.53 2.52 15.73
C VAL A 35 -11.55 1.41 15.49
N ILE A 36 -11.10 0.17 15.36
CA ILE A 36 -11.95 -0.99 15.11
C ILE A 36 -11.79 -2.02 16.22
N GLY A 37 -12.90 -2.53 16.74
CA GLY A 37 -12.95 -3.62 17.70
C GLY A 37 -13.88 -4.72 17.22
N ASN A 38 -13.35 -5.88 16.85
CA ASN A 38 -14.14 -7.02 16.38
C ASN A 38 -13.98 -8.21 17.34
N GLY A 39 -15.04 -8.57 18.05
CA GLY A 39 -15.08 -9.68 19.00
C GLY A 39 -16.20 -10.69 18.76
N ALA A 40 -17.33 -10.27 18.18
CA ALA A 40 -18.53 -11.09 17.99
C ALA A 40 -18.51 -11.98 16.73
N TYR A 41 -17.43 -12.75 16.54
CA TYR A 41 -17.27 -13.60 15.36
C TYR A 41 -18.34 -14.69 15.24
N ALA A 42 -18.88 -14.86 14.04
CA ALA A 42 -19.90 -15.86 13.74
C ALA A 42 -19.35 -17.27 13.49
N SER A 43 -18.12 -17.38 12.99
CA SER A 43 -17.53 -18.65 12.50
C SER A 43 -16.23 -19.05 13.20
N THR A 44 -15.85 -18.35 14.26
CA THR A 44 -14.66 -18.65 15.07
C THR A 44 -14.90 -18.24 16.53
N ALA A 45 -13.94 -18.52 17.42
CA ALA A 45 -13.98 -18.13 18.83
C ALA A 45 -14.21 -16.63 18.97
N GLN A 46 -15.20 -16.28 19.79
CA GLN A 46 -15.50 -14.89 20.12
C GLN A 46 -14.45 -14.35 21.10
N LEU A 47 -14.18 -13.05 21.00
CA LEU A 47 -13.28 -12.33 21.89
C LEU A 47 -14.11 -11.33 22.72
N PRO A 48 -14.05 -11.37 24.07
CA PRO A 48 -14.86 -10.50 24.91
C PRO A 48 -14.36 -9.04 24.98
N ASN A 49 -13.08 -8.82 24.73
CA ASN A 49 -12.41 -7.53 24.98
C ASN A 49 -12.44 -6.51 23.83
N PRO A 50 -12.39 -6.89 22.53
CA PRO A 50 -12.21 -5.94 21.43
C PRO A 50 -13.21 -4.78 21.37
N SER A 51 -14.49 -5.04 21.68
CA SER A 51 -15.51 -3.99 21.68
C SER A 51 -15.24 -2.96 22.77
N HIS A 52 -14.84 -3.40 23.97
CA HIS A 52 -14.41 -2.51 25.05
C HIS A 52 -13.10 -1.78 24.74
N ASP A 53 -12.14 -2.49 24.16
CA ASP A 53 -10.85 -1.90 23.75
C ASP A 53 -11.06 -0.73 22.79
N ALA A 54 -11.86 -0.94 21.74
CA ALA A 54 -12.14 0.09 20.75
C ALA A 54 -12.96 1.26 21.32
N GLU A 55 -13.91 1.01 22.23
CA GLU A 55 -14.64 2.08 22.94
C GLU A 55 -13.71 2.97 23.76
N ASP A 56 -12.88 2.36 24.59
CA ASP A 56 -12.03 3.06 25.55
C ASP A 56 -10.88 3.80 24.83
N VAL A 57 -10.28 3.17 23.80
CA VAL A 57 -9.28 3.82 22.92
C VAL A 57 -9.88 4.98 22.15
N ALA A 58 -11.07 4.83 21.57
CA ALA A 58 -11.73 5.91 20.86
C ALA A 58 -12.02 7.10 21.79
N ALA A 59 -12.45 6.84 23.03
CA ALA A 59 -12.65 7.90 24.02
C ALA A 59 -11.35 8.63 24.38
N SER A 60 -10.25 7.90 24.57
CA SER A 60 -8.93 8.45 24.86
C SER A 60 -8.36 9.30 23.71
N LEU A 61 -8.46 8.81 22.47
CA LEU A 61 -8.00 9.55 21.29
C LEU A 61 -8.82 10.82 21.04
N ARG A 62 -10.13 10.82 21.31
CA ARG A 62 -10.95 12.04 21.26
C ARG A 62 -10.47 13.08 22.28
N ARG A 63 -10.11 12.69 23.50
CA ARG A 63 -9.51 13.61 24.49
C ARG A 63 -8.16 14.15 24.03
N SER A 64 -7.42 13.37 23.24
CA SER A 64 -6.16 13.76 22.60
C SER A 64 -6.32 14.52 21.27
N GLY A 65 -7.53 15.00 20.96
CA GLY A 65 -7.81 15.87 19.81
C GLY A 65 -7.98 15.18 18.46
N PHE A 66 -8.17 13.85 18.43
CA PHE A 66 -8.46 13.13 17.20
C PHE A 66 -9.94 13.23 16.80
N GLU A 67 -10.19 13.40 15.50
CA GLU A 67 -11.43 12.98 14.88
C GLU A 67 -11.42 11.45 14.75
N VAL A 68 -12.27 10.76 15.51
CA VAL A 68 -12.26 9.29 15.57
C VAL A 68 -13.41 8.70 14.75
N ILE A 69 -13.05 7.95 13.72
CA ILE A 69 -13.93 7.02 12.99
C ILE A 69 -13.88 5.69 13.74
N GLN A 70 -15.00 5.29 14.33
CA GLN A 70 -15.08 4.10 15.19
C GLN A 70 -16.00 3.05 14.58
N GLY A 71 -15.64 1.78 14.70
CA GLY A 71 -16.52 0.65 14.35
C GLY A 71 -16.34 -0.53 15.29
N ILE A 72 -17.45 -1.16 15.65
CA ILE A 72 -17.52 -2.30 16.57
C ILE A 72 -18.22 -3.45 15.86
N ASP A 73 -17.65 -4.65 15.97
CA ASP A 73 -18.19 -5.89 15.41
C ASP A 73 -18.61 -5.76 13.94
N LEU A 74 -17.67 -5.22 13.14
CA LEU A 74 -17.91 -4.88 11.75
C LEU A 74 -17.95 -6.13 10.87
N ARG A 75 -18.99 -6.19 10.05
CA ARG A 75 -19.07 -7.10 8.91
C ARG A 75 -18.16 -6.61 7.78
N GLN A 76 -17.88 -7.48 6.82
CA GLN A 76 -16.99 -7.17 5.70
C GLN A 76 -17.30 -5.82 5.03
N ALA A 77 -18.54 -5.61 4.62
CA ALA A 77 -18.93 -4.41 3.87
C ALA A 77 -18.73 -3.14 4.71
N ASP A 78 -19.15 -3.16 5.96
CA ASP A 78 -19.00 -2.03 6.88
C ASP A 78 -17.53 -1.73 7.16
N MET A 79 -16.72 -2.77 7.34
CA MET A 79 -15.28 -2.62 7.55
C MET A 79 -14.60 -1.96 6.33
N GLN A 80 -14.95 -2.38 5.10
CA GLN A 80 -14.47 -1.76 3.87
C GLN A 80 -14.91 -0.30 3.74
N ASP A 81 -16.16 0.01 4.09
CA ASP A 81 -16.66 1.39 4.05
C ASP A 81 -15.97 2.28 5.09
N LEU A 82 -15.65 1.75 6.28
CA LEU A 82 -14.86 2.48 7.29
C LEU A 82 -13.44 2.74 6.82
N THR A 83 -12.75 1.77 6.22
CA THR A 83 -11.37 1.98 5.72
C THR A 83 -11.33 2.99 4.58
N ILE A 84 -12.31 2.97 3.67
CA ILE A 84 -12.44 3.98 2.60
C ILE A 84 -12.66 5.39 3.20
N ARG A 85 -13.50 5.52 4.24
CA ARG A 85 -13.70 6.80 4.92
C ARG A 85 -12.41 7.29 5.59
N PHE A 86 -11.70 6.39 6.25
CA PHE A 86 -10.42 6.68 6.86
C PHE A 86 -9.37 7.14 5.85
N ALA A 87 -9.20 6.43 4.72
CA ALA A 87 -8.26 6.81 3.66
C ALA A 87 -8.47 8.26 3.18
N ARG A 88 -9.75 8.65 2.97
CA ARG A 88 -10.12 10.01 2.56
C ARG A 88 -9.78 11.04 3.63
N ALA A 89 -10.00 10.73 4.91
CA ALA A 89 -9.69 11.63 6.01
C ALA A 89 -8.18 11.73 6.26
N ALA A 90 -7.45 10.61 6.23
CA ALA A 90 -6.00 10.53 6.39
C ALA A 90 -5.25 11.40 5.37
N SER A 91 -5.72 11.43 4.11
CA SER A 91 -5.12 12.27 3.05
C SER A 91 -5.13 13.78 3.32
N ARG A 92 -5.91 14.23 4.31
CA ARG A 92 -6.03 15.64 4.71
C ARG A 92 -5.42 15.92 6.08
N ALA A 93 -5.07 14.88 6.82
CA ALA A 93 -4.63 14.97 8.21
C ALA A 93 -3.10 15.18 8.32
N ASP A 94 -2.70 15.85 9.40
CA ASP A 94 -1.31 15.96 9.80
C ASP A 94 -0.87 14.70 10.56
N VAL A 95 -1.78 14.14 11.38
CA VAL A 95 -1.59 12.87 12.10
C VAL A 95 -2.69 11.89 11.73
N ALA A 96 -2.33 10.67 11.36
CA ALA A 96 -3.27 9.58 11.18
C ALA A 96 -2.92 8.37 12.04
N MET A 97 -3.93 7.79 12.68
CA MET A 97 -3.80 6.61 13.51
C MET A 97 -4.77 5.52 13.08
N PHE A 98 -4.31 4.28 13.02
CA PHE A 98 -5.15 3.10 12.90
C PHE A 98 -4.94 2.24 14.14
N TYR A 99 -6.04 1.87 14.78
CA TYR A 99 -6.07 0.94 15.90
C TYR A 99 -7.05 -0.19 15.58
N TYR A 100 -6.62 -1.43 15.77
CA TYR A 100 -7.46 -2.60 15.63
C TYR A 100 -7.27 -3.57 16.79
N SER A 101 -8.39 -4.00 17.39
CA SER A 101 -8.46 -5.14 18.30
C SER A 101 -9.38 -6.22 17.72
N GLY A 102 -8.94 -7.48 17.72
CA GLY A 102 -9.68 -8.62 17.16
C GLY A 102 -8.80 -9.71 16.56
N HIS A 103 -9.40 -10.66 15.83
CA HIS A 103 -8.66 -11.70 15.09
C HIS A 103 -7.99 -11.12 13.85
N ALA A 104 -6.72 -11.48 13.66
CA ALA A 104 -5.99 -11.21 12.44
C ALA A 104 -5.17 -12.45 12.05
N MET A 105 -4.91 -12.61 10.75
CA MET A 105 -4.22 -13.77 10.24
C MET A 105 -3.15 -13.40 9.21
N GLN A 106 -2.26 -14.34 8.94
CA GLN A 106 -1.22 -14.20 7.94
C GLN A 106 -1.28 -15.33 6.92
N TYR A 107 -1.04 -14.95 5.67
CA TYR A 107 -0.93 -15.89 4.56
C TYR A 107 0.08 -15.35 3.53
N ASN A 108 1.11 -16.15 3.20
CA ASN A 108 2.14 -15.80 2.22
C ASN A 108 2.80 -14.42 2.45
N GLY A 109 3.08 -14.08 3.70
CA GLY A 109 3.73 -12.81 4.08
C GLY A 109 2.79 -11.63 4.24
N VAL A 110 1.50 -11.80 3.96
CA VAL A 110 0.49 -10.73 4.00
C VAL A 110 -0.38 -10.89 5.24
N ASN A 111 -0.62 -9.78 5.94
CA ASN A 111 -1.46 -9.72 7.13
C ASN A 111 -2.87 -9.27 6.77
N TYR A 112 -3.88 -9.94 7.33
CA TYR A 112 -5.29 -9.71 7.09
C TYR A 112 -6.04 -9.51 8.41
N LEU A 113 -6.90 -8.50 8.45
CA LEU A 113 -7.83 -8.23 9.55
C LEU A 113 -9.19 -8.88 9.22
N MET A 114 -9.78 -9.56 10.20
CA MET A 114 -10.98 -10.36 9.99
C MET A 114 -12.25 -9.58 10.37
N PRO A 115 -13.26 -9.47 9.48
CA PRO A 115 -14.59 -9.03 9.87
C PRO A 115 -15.30 -10.09 10.72
N VAL A 116 -16.34 -9.72 11.48
CA VAL A 116 -17.04 -10.67 12.37
C VAL A 116 -17.81 -11.76 11.61
N ASP A 117 -18.18 -11.51 10.35
CA ASP A 117 -18.80 -12.48 9.45
C ASP A 117 -17.81 -13.20 8.53
N ALA A 118 -16.52 -13.17 8.87
CA ALA A 118 -15.47 -13.88 8.15
C ALA A 118 -15.74 -15.40 8.08
N THR A 119 -15.81 -15.92 6.86
CA THR A 119 -15.79 -17.34 6.54
C THR A 119 -14.55 -17.64 5.71
N LEU A 120 -13.75 -18.65 6.09
CA LEU A 120 -12.53 -19.03 5.37
C LEU A 120 -12.59 -20.49 4.95
N THR A 121 -12.92 -20.72 3.69
CA THR A 121 -12.97 -22.06 3.06
C THR A 121 -11.67 -22.34 2.31
N ASP A 122 -11.21 -21.36 1.53
CA ASP A 122 -10.01 -21.43 0.71
C ASP A 122 -9.29 -20.06 0.63
N GLU A 123 -8.22 -19.99 -0.15
CA GLU A 123 -7.44 -18.75 -0.34
C GLU A 123 -8.25 -17.61 -0.98
N ALA A 124 -9.26 -17.91 -1.81
CA ALA A 124 -10.03 -16.89 -2.49
C ALA A 124 -10.88 -16.05 -1.52
N ASP A 125 -11.29 -16.64 -0.39
CA ASP A 125 -12.00 -15.96 0.68
C ASP A 125 -11.15 -14.86 1.35
N LEU A 126 -9.81 -14.91 1.28
CA LEU A 126 -8.92 -13.85 1.80
C LEU A 126 -9.16 -12.49 1.14
N LYS A 127 -9.71 -12.47 -0.09
CA LYS A 127 -10.11 -11.23 -0.78
C LYS A 127 -11.22 -10.49 -0.05
N ARG A 128 -11.90 -11.16 0.89
CA ARG A 128 -12.93 -10.55 1.72
C ARG A 128 -12.38 -9.88 2.96
N PHE A 129 -11.12 -10.11 3.30
CA PHE A 129 -10.50 -9.53 4.50
C PHE A 129 -9.76 -8.24 4.15
N VAL A 130 -9.48 -7.42 5.16
CA VAL A 130 -8.74 -6.17 4.96
C VAL A 130 -7.25 -6.44 5.10
N ARG A 131 -6.46 -6.11 4.07
CA ARG A 131 -5.01 -6.24 4.14
C ARG A 131 -4.42 -5.12 4.97
N VAL A 132 -3.50 -5.43 5.88
CA VAL A 132 -2.78 -4.42 6.68
C VAL A 132 -1.94 -3.51 5.77
N ASP A 133 -1.37 -4.03 4.67
CA ASP A 133 -0.61 -3.22 3.72
C ASP A 133 -1.45 -2.08 3.12
N ASP A 134 -2.75 -2.32 2.87
CA ASP A 134 -3.66 -1.30 2.36
C ASP A 134 -3.87 -0.19 3.40
N ILE A 135 -4.01 -0.56 4.68
CA ILE A 135 -4.08 0.40 5.79
C ILE A 135 -2.79 1.20 5.94
N VAL A 136 -1.62 0.57 5.77
CA VAL A 136 -0.33 1.26 5.78
C VAL A 136 -0.26 2.27 4.64
N ASN A 137 -0.73 1.90 3.44
CA ASN A 137 -0.77 2.80 2.28
C ASN A 137 -1.72 4.00 2.51
N ASP A 138 -2.86 3.78 3.18
CA ASP A 138 -3.79 4.84 3.55
C ASP A 138 -3.16 5.77 4.60
N LEU A 139 -2.49 5.22 5.61
CA LEU A 139 -1.73 5.99 6.61
C LEU A 139 -0.64 6.84 5.95
N GLN A 140 0.02 6.36 4.89
CA GLN A 140 1.06 7.12 4.18
C GLN A 140 0.55 8.45 3.61
N GLN A 141 -0.76 8.60 3.40
CA GLN A 141 -1.35 9.83 2.87
C GLN A 141 -1.36 11.00 3.89
N ALA A 142 -1.21 10.72 5.19
CA ALA A 142 -1.08 11.78 6.20
C ALA A 142 0.27 12.51 6.05
N LYS A 143 0.37 13.75 6.52
CA LYS A 143 1.57 14.57 6.28
C LYS A 143 2.73 14.23 7.22
N ASN A 144 2.49 14.16 8.53
CA ASN A 144 3.54 14.13 9.54
C ASN A 144 3.67 12.75 10.19
N LEU A 145 2.81 12.45 11.17
CA LEU A 145 2.90 11.24 11.99
C LEU A 145 1.83 10.23 11.58
N ARG A 146 2.26 8.97 11.47
CA ARG A 146 1.43 7.83 11.08
C ARG A 146 1.60 6.77 12.14
N ILE A 147 0.50 6.25 12.68
CA ILE A 147 0.57 5.25 13.75
C ILE A 147 -0.32 4.07 13.38
N LEU A 148 0.26 2.88 13.35
CA LEU A 148 -0.43 1.61 13.19
C LEU A 148 -0.32 0.83 14.49
N VAL A 149 -1.46 0.54 15.12
CA VAL A 149 -1.57 -0.28 16.32
C VAL A 149 -2.42 -1.50 16.02
N LEU A 150 -1.86 -2.69 16.21
CA LEU A 150 -2.55 -3.96 15.99
C LEU A 150 -2.52 -4.77 17.28
N ASP A 151 -3.63 -4.73 18.01
CA ASP A 151 -3.89 -5.49 19.21
C ASP A 151 -4.70 -6.76 18.90
N SER A 152 -4.09 -7.61 18.08
CA SER A 152 -4.75 -8.79 17.55
C SER A 152 -4.05 -10.06 18.02
N CYS A 153 -4.84 -10.99 18.54
CA CYS A 153 -4.41 -12.36 18.72
C CYS A 153 -4.06 -12.94 17.36
N ARG A 154 -2.85 -13.49 17.26
CA ARG A 154 -2.30 -14.07 16.03
C ARG A 154 -2.40 -15.59 16.04
N ASP A 155 -3.32 -16.11 16.84
CA ASP A 155 -3.78 -17.48 16.71
C ASP A 155 -4.64 -17.52 15.45
N ASN A 156 -4.35 -18.44 14.54
CA ASN A 156 -5.04 -18.52 13.28
C ASN A 156 -6.01 -19.70 13.36
N PRO A 157 -7.22 -19.51 13.90
CA PRO A 157 -8.20 -20.60 14.08
C PRO A 157 -8.59 -21.27 12.75
N LEU A 158 -8.27 -20.62 11.63
CA LEU A 158 -8.55 -21.10 10.28
C LEU A 158 -7.26 -21.51 9.52
N ALA A 159 -6.08 -21.42 10.15
CA ALA A 159 -4.80 -21.83 9.58
C ALA A 159 -4.83 -23.31 9.20
N ASP A 160 -5.41 -24.13 10.07
CA ASP A 160 -5.41 -25.58 9.86
C ASP A 160 -6.35 -25.98 8.72
N MET A 161 -7.34 -25.14 8.37
CA MET A 161 -8.15 -25.33 7.15
C MET A 161 -7.34 -24.96 5.90
N LEU A 162 -6.66 -23.81 5.92
CA LEU A 162 -5.82 -23.36 4.80
C LEU A 162 -4.62 -24.28 4.55
N LYS A 163 -3.99 -24.82 5.59
CA LYS A 163 -2.91 -25.82 5.46
C LYS A 163 -3.38 -27.10 4.75
N ARG A 164 -4.67 -27.46 4.88
CA ARG A 164 -5.26 -28.63 4.20
C ARG A 164 -5.62 -28.33 2.74
N SER A 165 -5.97 -27.09 2.41
CA SER A 165 -6.32 -26.65 1.05
C SER A 165 -5.14 -26.11 0.23
N ALA A 166 -4.02 -25.77 0.87
CA ALA A 166 -2.86 -25.20 0.22
C ALA A 166 -2.00 -26.27 -0.46
N THR A 167 -1.62 -26.04 -1.72
CA THR A 167 -0.52 -26.75 -2.38
C THR A 167 0.78 -26.56 -1.59
N ARG A 168 1.69 -27.55 -1.59
CA ARG A 168 2.92 -27.68 -0.76
C ARG A 168 3.90 -26.48 -0.74
N ALA A 169 3.61 -25.37 -1.40
CA ALA A 169 4.40 -24.15 -1.47
C ALA A 169 3.86 -22.96 -0.64
N ALA A 170 2.63 -23.00 -0.12
CA ALA A 170 2.11 -21.89 0.70
C ALA A 170 2.45 -22.09 2.19
N SER A 171 3.06 -21.07 2.82
CA SER A 171 3.36 -21.09 4.25
C SER A 171 2.27 -20.33 5.02
N VAL A 172 1.62 -21.05 5.94
CA VAL A 172 0.74 -20.45 6.94
C VAL A 172 1.55 -20.31 8.23
N GLY A 173 2.04 -19.11 8.50
CA GLY A 173 2.79 -18.82 9.72
C GLY A 173 1.90 -18.83 10.96
N ARG A 174 2.48 -19.12 12.13
CA ARG A 174 1.92 -18.63 13.39
C ARG A 174 2.26 -17.14 13.46
N GLY A 175 1.36 -16.30 13.94
CA GLY A 175 1.65 -14.88 14.00
C GLY A 175 1.30 -14.10 12.71
N LEU A 176 1.27 -12.77 12.79
CA LEU A 176 1.38 -11.89 11.62
C LEU A 176 2.85 -11.74 11.15
N SER A 177 3.05 -11.41 9.89
CA SER A 177 4.36 -11.02 9.37
C SER A 177 4.74 -9.61 9.84
N LYS A 178 6.04 -9.34 9.92
CA LYS A 178 6.54 -7.99 10.17
C LYS A 178 6.09 -7.04 9.06
N VAL A 179 5.57 -5.88 9.44
CA VAL A 179 5.25 -4.79 8.51
C VAL A 179 6.44 -3.84 8.48
N GLU A 180 6.97 -3.53 7.30
CA GLU A 180 7.97 -2.47 7.16
C GLU A 180 7.35 -1.14 7.54
N ALA A 181 7.99 -0.39 8.45
CA ALA A 181 7.53 0.92 8.86
C ALA A 181 8.14 2.00 7.94
N PRO A 182 7.36 2.67 7.07
CA PRO A 182 7.89 3.74 6.25
C PRO A 182 8.30 4.94 7.12
N ARG A 183 9.10 5.85 6.56
CA ARG A 183 9.51 7.08 7.26
C ARG A 183 8.29 7.84 7.79
N GLY A 184 8.37 8.32 9.02
CA GLY A 184 7.28 8.99 9.74
C GLY A 184 6.19 8.05 10.26
N THR A 185 6.45 6.73 10.33
CA THR A 185 5.48 5.73 10.79
C THR A 185 5.94 5.05 12.08
N ILE A 186 5.01 4.90 13.00
CA ILE A 186 5.10 4.03 14.18
C ILE A 186 4.24 2.80 13.90
N VAL A 187 4.81 1.62 14.06
CA VAL A 187 4.07 0.35 14.01
C VAL A 187 4.24 -0.34 15.34
N SER A 188 3.13 -0.64 16.02
CA SER A 188 3.12 -1.35 17.29
C SER A 188 2.14 -2.53 17.22
N PHE A 189 2.68 -3.73 17.42
CA PHE A 189 1.91 -4.95 17.56
C PHE A 189 1.90 -5.38 19.02
N SER A 190 0.79 -5.94 19.49
CA SER A 190 0.66 -6.36 20.88
C SER A 190 1.59 -7.52 21.28
N THR A 191 2.20 -8.23 20.33
CA THR A 191 3.18 -9.29 20.58
C THR A 191 4.17 -9.43 19.41
N GLN A 192 5.27 -10.15 19.62
CA GLN A 192 6.30 -10.39 18.60
C GLN A 192 5.79 -11.21 17.40
N SER A 193 6.41 -11.02 16.24
CA SER A 193 6.28 -11.93 15.10
C SER A 193 6.40 -13.40 15.51
N GLY A 194 5.43 -14.23 15.12
CA GLY A 194 5.39 -15.65 15.48
C GLY A 194 4.76 -15.99 16.84
N GLN A 195 4.46 -14.99 17.68
CA GLN A 195 3.89 -15.19 19.03
C GLN A 195 2.40 -14.82 19.08
N VAL A 196 1.74 -15.27 20.15
CA VAL A 196 0.31 -15.01 20.42
C VAL A 196 0.19 -13.92 21.49
N ALA A 197 -0.83 -13.06 21.37
CA ALA A 197 -1.16 -12.07 22.39
C ALA A 197 -2.12 -12.72 23.41
N ALA A 198 -1.98 -12.38 24.68
CA ALA A 198 -2.91 -12.83 25.70
C ALA A 198 -4.17 -11.96 25.68
N ASP A 199 -5.34 -12.59 25.79
CA ASP A 199 -6.60 -11.86 25.98
C ASP A 199 -6.63 -11.13 27.33
N GLY A 200 -5.89 -11.64 28.33
CA GLY A 200 -5.88 -11.13 29.69
C GLY A 200 -7.10 -11.59 30.50
N ALA A 201 -7.17 -11.16 31.77
CA ALA A 201 -8.27 -11.48 32.68
C ALA A 201 -9.17 -10.27 32.99
N GLY A 202 -8.85 -9.10 32.43
CA GLY A 202 -9.55 -7.84 32.64
C GLY A 202 -10.61 -7.56 31.57
N ARG A 203 -11.25 -6.39 31.69
CA ARG A 203 -12.20 -5.84 30.70
C ARG A 203 -11.54 -5.56 29.35
N ASN A 204 -10.32 -5.03 29.39
CA ASN A 204 -9.51 -4.71 28.22
C ASN A 204 -8.36 -5.70 28.08
N SER A 205 -7.81 -5.82 26.88
CA SER A 205 -6.57 -6.57 26.67
C SER A 205 -5.41 -5.98 27.50
N PRO A 206 -4.35 -6.76 27.78
CA PRO A 206 -3.14 -6.23 28.42
C PRO A 206 -2.52 -5.07 27.64
N TYR A 207 -2.52 -5.14 26.32
CA TYR A 207 -1.99 -4.08 25.46
C TYR A 207 -2.82 -2.82 25.55
N THR A 208 -4.14 -2.93 25.46
CA THR A 208 -5.04 -1.78 25.54
C THR A 208 -5.03 -1.15 26.91
N THR A 209 -4.93 -1.95 27.97
CA THR A 209 -4.77 -1.44 29.34
C THR A 209 -3.52 -0.56 29.46
N ALA A 210 -2.38 -1.01 28.93
CA ALA A 210 -1.14 -0.23 28.90
C ALA A 210 -1.26 1.00 27.98
N PHE A 211 -1.86 0.84 26.80
CA PHE A 211 -2.09 1.93 25.85
C PHE A 211 -2.87 3.08 26.49
N LEU A 212 -3.98 2.78 27.15
CA LEU A 212 -4.84 3.78 27.79
C LEU A 212 -4.17 4.48 28.97
N LYS A 213 -3.23 3.81 29.64
CA LYS A 213 -2.44 4.41 30.72
C LYS A 213 -1.48 5.48 30.20
N HIS A 214 -0.87 5.27 29.02
CA HIS A 214 0.25 6.08 28.55
C HIS A 214 -0.04 7.03 27.38
N ILE A 215 -1.01 6.72 26.51
CA ILE A 215 -1.21 7.48 25.25
C ILE A 215 -1.53 8.96 25.48
N GLU A 216 -2.14 9.30 26.61
CA GLU A 216 -2.50 10.68 26.94
C GLU A 216 -1.35 11.48 27.58
N GLU A 217 -0.23 10.84 27.91
CA GLU A 217 0.88 11.49 28.58
C GLU A 217 1.57 12.53 27.68
N PRO A 218 2.09 13.62 28.27
CA PRO A 218 2.71 14.72 27.52
C PRO A 218 4.13 14.41 27.02
N GLN A 219 4.53 13.13 27.06
CA GLN A 219 5.87 12.67 26.68
C GLN A 219 6.05 12.59 25.16
N GLU A 220 7.29 12.35 24.73
CA GLU A 220 7.59 12.08 23.32
C GLU A 220 6.91 10.77 22.91
N ILE A 221 6.27 10.74 21.74
CA ILE A 221 5.42 9.61 21.34
C ILE A 221 6.19 8.28 21.24
N GLY A 222 7.48 8.31 20.86
CA GLY A 222 8.33 7.14 20.89
C GLY A 222 8.54 6.60 22.31
N ASP A 223 8.69 7.47 23.31
CA ASP A 223 8.80 7.08 24.72
C ASP A 223 7.47 6.52 25.25
N VAL A 224 6.34 7.14 24.90
CA VAL A 224 4.99 6.61 25.18
C VAL A 224 4.85 5.16 24.69
N PHE A 225 5.23 4.87 23.44
CA PHE A 225 5.14 3.50 22.91
C PHE A 225 6.15 2.52 23.52
N ARG A 226 7.31 3.00 23.99
CA ARG A 226 8.24 2.17 24.77
C ARG A 226 7.66 1.82 26.13
N ASP A 227 7.03 2.78 26.80
CA ASP A 227 6.38 2.57 28.10
C ASP A 227 5.20 1.60 27.98
N ILE A 228 4.35 1.76 26.96
CA ILE A 228 3.31 0.77 26.61
C ILE A 228 3.91 -0.63 26.47
N SER A 229 5.05 -0.74 25.76
CA SER A 229 5.68 -2.04 25.53
C SER A 229 6.25 -2.66 26.80
N SER A 230 6.82 -1.83 27.69
CA SER A 230 7.32 -2.24 29.00
C SER A 230 6.20 -2.73 29.91
N ASP A 231 5.11 -1.96 29.98
CA ASP A 231 3.97 -2.27 30.84
C ASP A 231 3.29 -3.58 30.45
N VAL A 232 3.12 -3.84 29.15
CA VAL A 232 2.58 -5.13 28.66
C VAL A 232 3.50 -6.29 29.03
N TYR A 233 4.81 -6.11 28.88
CA TYR A 233 5.78 -7.13 29.25
C TYR A 233 5.70 -7.45 30.74
N ASP A 234 5.64 -6.43 31.61
CA ASP A 234 5.57 -6.66 33.05
C ASP A 234 4.21 -7.21 33.49
N SER A 235 3.09 -6.67 32.98
CA SER A 235 1.74 -7.11 33.37
C SER A 235 1.39 -8.50 32.87
N SER A 236 2.01 -8.96 31.78
CA SER A 236 1.88 -10.33 31.26
C SER A 236 2.76 -11.35 31.99
N GLY A 237 3.42 -10.96 33.09
CA GLY A 237 4.39 -11.82 33.77
C GLY A 237 5.60 -12.14 32.88
N LYS A 238 5.99 -11.21 32.02
CA LYS A 238 7.13 -11.30 31.09
C LYS A 238 6.94 -12.33 29.97
N SER A 239 5.69 -12.67 29.64
CA SER A 239 5.36 -13.67 28.62
C SER A 239 4.99 -13.06 27.27
N GLN A 240 4.53 -11.80 27.23
CA GLN A 240 4.14 -11.10 26.02
C GLN A 240 5.02 -9.86 25.83
N LEU A 241 5.77 -9.82 24.73
CA LEU A 241 6.62 -8.68 24.37
C LEU A 241 6.07 -8.02 23.09
N PRO A 242 5.56 -6.79 23.15
CA PRO A 242 5.12 -6.06 21.96
C PRO A 242 6.25 -5.87 20.93
N GLU A 243 5.90 -5.90 19.65
CA GLU A 243 6.83 -5.53 18.58
C GLU A 243 6.63 -4.05 18.22
N LEU A 244 7.68 -3.26 18.38
CA LEU A 244 7.65 -1.81 18.15
C LEU A 244 8.67 -1.42 17.06
N SER A 245 8.19 -0.72 16.04
CA SER A 245 9.02 -0.09 15.00
C SER A 245 8.77 1.42 14.99
N LEU A 246 9.81 2.20 15.28
CA LEU A 246 9.79 3.66 15.30
C LEU A 246 10.60 4.20 14.13
N SER A 247 9.92 4.68 13.08
CA SER A 247 10.57 5.26 11.88
C SER A 247 10.35 6.77 11.77
N ILE A 248 10.16 7.44 12.91
CA ILE A 248 9.96 8.89 13.01
C ILE A 248 11.29 9.64 13.05
N ILE A 249 11.29 10.87 12.51
CA ILE A 249 12.46 11.76 12.53
C ILE A 249 12.09 12.97 13.40
N GLY A 250 12.93 13.29 14.38
CA GLY A 250 12.66 14.33 15.37
C GLY A 250 11.84 13.79 16.55
N LYS A 251 11.28 14.71 17.34
CA LYS A 251 10.41 14.39 18.48
C LYS A 251 8.99 14.79 18.13
N PHE A 252 8.04 13.93 18.43
CA PHE A 252 6.63 14.25 18.28
C PHE A 252 5.92 14.08 19.62
N TYR A 253 4.95 14.94 19.90
CA TYR A 253 4.21 14.93 21.17
C TYR A 253 2.72 14.94 20.86
N LEU A 254 1.97 13.98 21.42
CA LEU A 254 0.53 13.96 21.25
C LEU A 254 -0.13 15.05 22.09
N ASN A 255 0.19 15.07 23.39
CA ASN A 255 -0.39 16.00 24.38
C ASN A 255 0.67 16.85 25.10
N GLY A 256 1.85 16.98 24.49
CA GLY A 256 2.98 17.77 25.01
C GLY A 256 3.10 19.18 24.38
N PRO A 257 4.16 19.93 24.70
CA PRO A 257 4.35 21.28 24.15
C PRO A 257 4.30 21.27 22.63
N VAL A 258 3.59 22.24 22.05
CA VAL A 258 3.48 22.48 20.60
C VAL A 258 4.83 22.98 20.07
N SER A 259 5.78 22.06 20.00
CA SER A 259 7.10 22.26 19.44
C SER A 259 7.32 21.14 18.43
N VAL A 260 6.55 21.18 17.36
CA VAL A 260 7.06 20.68 16.08
C VAL A 260 8.07 21.73 15.62
N THR A 261 9.30 21.68 16.17
CA THR A 261 10.42 22.37 15.55
C THR A 261 10.82 21.55 14.33
N ILE A 262 10.00 21.60 13.28
CA ILE A 262 10.55 21.54 11.93
C ILE A 262 11.05 22.96 11.71
N THR A 263 12.33 23.21 12.05
CA THR A 263 13.00 24.40 11.53
C THR A 263 12.82 24.37 10.02
N PRO A 264 12.13 25.34 9.39
CA PRO A 264 12.20 25.48 7.95
C PRO A 264 13.66 25.79 7.66
N GLY A 265 14.39 24.82 7.13
CA GLY A 265 15.72 25.09 6.60
C GLY A 265 15.59 26.24 5.60
N ALA A 266 16.40 27.27 5.78
CA ALA A 266 16.66 28.29 4.76
C ALA A 266 16.79 27.62 3.38
N PRO A 267 16.46 28.27 2.26
CA PRO A 267 16.51 27.66 0.93
C PRO A 267 17.93 27.15 0.64
N GLN A 268 18.16 25.90 1.01
CA GLN A 268 19.37 25.15 0.80
C GLN A 268 19.15 24.43 -0.52
N ALA A 269 20.16 24.55 -1.39
CA ALA A 269 20.19 23.88 -2.68
C ALA A 269 19.70 22.43 -2.54
N ALA A 270 18.86 22.00 -3.50
CA ALA A 270 18.16 20.73 -3.51
C ALA A 270 18.98 19.60 -2.87
N PRO A 271 18.38 18.77 -1.98
CA PRO A 271 19.12 17.70 -1.32
C PRO A 271 19.78 16.85 -2.40
N ARG A 272 21.08 16.55 -2.23
CA ARG A 272 21.69 15.45 -2.97
C ARG A 272 20.97 14.19 -2.53
N THR A 273 19.93 13.83 -3.27
CA THR A 273 19.27 12.54 -3.20
C THR A 273 20.36 11.50 -3.39
N ASP A 274 20.54 10.60 -2.42
CA ASP A 274 21.36 9.41 -2.63
C ASP A 274 20.80 8.69 -3.86
N PRO A 275 21.53 8.66 -4.99
CA PRO A 275 21.04 8.08 -6.23
C PRO A 275 20.78 6.57 -6.09
N CYS A 276 21.25 5.94 -5.01
CA CYS A 276 21.08 4.52 -4.73
C CYS A 276 19.95 4.19 -3.74
N ALA A 277 19.29 5.19 -3.14
CA ALA A 277 18.28 4.99 -2.10
C ALA A 277 17.09 4.11 -2.52
N SER A 278 16.77 4.08 -3.82
CA SER A 278 15.69 3.26 -4.39
C SER A 278 16.19 2.03 -5.17
N ALA A 279 17.50 1.77 -5.19
CA ALA A 279 18.09 0.70 -5.97
C ALA A 279 17.56 -0.68 -5.54
N GLU A 280 17.41 -0.94 -4.23
CA GLU A 280 16.91 -2.24 -3.75
C GLU A 280 15.45 -2.51 -4.12
N ALA A 281 14.56 -1.53 -3.94
CA ALA A 281 13.15 -1.67 -4.30
C ALA A 281 12.98 -1.85 -5.81
N HIS A 282 13.74 -1.09 -6.61
CA HIS A 282 13.73 -1.24 -8.06
C HIS A 282 14.35 -2.55 -8.52
N TRP A 283 15.38 -3.05 -7.82
CA TRP A 283 15.97 -4.36 -8.06
C TRP A 283 14.95 -5.49 -7.81
N LYS A 284 14.24 -5.46 -6.67
CA LYS A 284 13.20 -6.46 -6.35
C LYS A 284 12.10 -6.48 -7.41
N ALA A 285 11.69 -5.30 -7.89
CA ALA A 285 10.74 -5.19 -9.00
C ALA A 285 11.31 -5.77 -10.32
N ALA A 286 12.56 -5.46 -10.66
CA ALA A 286 13.21 -5.97 -11.86
C ALA A 286 13.46 -7.49 -11.83
N ASP A 287 13.89 -8.04 -10.68
CA ASP A 287 14.09 -9.48 -10.47
C ASP A 287 12.76 -10.24 -10.46
N GLY A 288 11.69 -9.63 -9.93
CA GLY A 288 10.33 -10.16 -10.03
C GLY A 288 9.77 -10.20 -11.46
N ILE A 289 10.12 -9.21 -12.30
CA ILE A 289 9.79 -9.22 -13.74
C ILE A 289 10.66 -10.23 -14.49
N GLY A 290 11.93 -10.37 -14.13
CA GLY A 290 12.82 -11.43 -14.61
C GLY A 290 13.17 -11.37 -16.11
N THR A 291 13.10 -10.19 -16.75
CA THR A 291 13.40 -10.01 -18.18
C THR A 291 14.67 -9.20 -18.41
N ILE A 292 15.30 -9.36 -19.58
CA ILE A 292 16.47 -8.56 -19.98
C ILE A 292 16.16 -7.05 -19.90
N GLY A 293 15.01 -6.61 -20.40
CA GLY A 293 14.63 -5.19 -20.38
C GLY A 293 14.43 -4.62 -18.97
N ALA A 294 13.91 -5.42 -18.02
CA ALA A 294 13.76 -4.98 -16.62
C ALA A 294 15.12 -4.79 -15.93
N PHE A 295 16.09 -5.67 -16.23
CA PHE A 295 17.46 -5.54 -15.73
C PHE A 295 18.23 -4.40 -16.41
N GLU A 296 18.00 -4.14 -17.70
CA GLU A 296 18.58 -2.99 -18.42
C GLU A 296 18.06 -1.66 -17.88
N ASP A 297 16.76 -1.55 -17.57
CA ASP A 297 16.19 -0.35 -16.95
C ASP A 297 16.75 -0.13 -15.54
N HIS A 298 16.93 -1.20 -14.75
CA HIS A 298 17.61 -1.12 -13.45
C HIS A 298 19.06 -0.64 -13.58
N LEU A 299 19.82 -1.17 -14.55
CA LEU A 299 21.21 -0.76 -14.80
C LEU A 299 21.33 0.67 -15.33
N THR A 300 20.34 1.14 -16.08
CA THR A 300 20.30 2.52 -16.59
C THR A 300 20.12 3.52 -15.46
N ARG A 301 19.31 3.17 -14.45
CA ARG A 301 18.99 4.05 -13.31
C ARG A 301 19.99 3.96 -12.16
N PHE A 302 20.59 2.78 -11.95
CA PHE A 302 21.38 2.45 -10.76
C PHE A 302 22.74 1.82 -11.10
N SER A 303 23.39 2.26 -12.19
CA SER A 303 24.60 1.62 -12.77
C SER A 303 25.77 1.41 -11.79
N ASN A 304 25.84 2.24 -10.75
CA ASN A 304 26.92 2.32 -9.76
C ASN A 304 26.45 1.95 -8.33
N CYS A 305 25.21 1.46 -8.19
CA CYS A 305 24.60 1.13 -6.91
C CYS A 305 24.62 -0.38 -6.64
N SER A 306 24.24 -0.76 -5.41
CA SER A 306 23.96 -2.16 -5.07
C SER A 306 23.03 -2.81 -6.11
N PHE A 307 23.22 -4.11 -6.36
CA PHE A 307 22.48 -4.92 -7.35
C PHE A 307 22.82 -4.69 -8.83
N ALA A 308 23.64 -3.70 -9.19
CA ALA A 308 24.07 -3.53 -10.58
C ALA A 308 24.89 -4.74 -11.11
N SER A 309 25.76 -5.33 -10.29
CA SER A 309 26.49 -6.55 -10.68
C SER A 309 25.56 -7.76 -10.85
N LEU A 310 24.54 -7.87 -9.99
CA LEU A 310 23.53 -8.93 -10.05
C LEU A 310 22.63 -8.78 -11.27
N ALA A 311 22.23 -7.56 -11.64
CA ALA A 311 21.47 -7.29 -12.85
C ALA A 311 22.24 -7.66 -14.12
N ARG A 312 23.55 -7.33 -14.20
CA ARG A 312 24.41 -7.80 -15.30
C ARG A 312 24.49 -9.32 -15.36
N ALA A 313 24.71 -9.97 -14.22
CA ALA A 313 24.76 -11.43 -14.14
C ALA A 313 23.44 -12.12 -14.53
N ARG A 314 22.29 -11.56 -14.12
CA ARG A 314 20.96 -12.04 -14.53
C ARG A 314 20.73 -11.87 -16.02
N MET A 315 21.10 -10.71 -16.58
CA MET A 315 21.05 -10.47 -18.02
C MET A 315 21.92 -11.45 -18.79
N ASP A 316 23.17 -11.67 -18.39
CA ASP A 316 24.08 -12.57 -19.07
C ASP A 316 23.58 -14.02 -18.99
N GLY A 317 23.03 -14.43 -17.84
CA GLY A 317 22.38 -15.73 -17.68
C GLY A 317 21.13 -15.88 -18.55
N LEU A 318 20.34 -14.82 -18.71
CA LEU A 318 19.18 -14.82 -19.62
C LEU A 318 19.61 -14.83 -21.09
N LYS A 319 20.63 -14.05 -21.46
CA LYS A 319 21.20 -14.04 -22.82
C LYS A 319 21.82 -15.40 -23.17
N GLN A 320 22.52 -16.04 -22.23
CA GLN A 320 23.02 -17.39 -22.39
C GLN A 320 21.90 -18.43 -22.44
N LYS A 321 20.83 -18.30 -21.65
CA LYS A 321 19.66 -19.18 -21.78
C LYS A 321 18.91 -18.98 -23.10
N VAL A 322 18.88 -17.76 -23.62
CA VAL A 322 18.35 -17.46 -24.97
C VAL A 322 19.29 -18.03 -26.05
N ALA A 323 20.61 -18.03 -25.82
CA ALA A 323 21.60 -18.59 -26.74
C ALA A 323 21.80 -20.12 -26.62
N ALA A 324 21.43 -20.72 -25.48
CA ALA A 324 21.58 -22.15 -25.15
C ALA A 324 20.24 -22.91 -25.09
N ALA A 325 19.10 -22.20 -25.23
CA ALA A 325 17.90 -22.82 -25.77
C ALA A 325 18.30 -23.53 -27.07
N PRO A 326 17.83 -24.76 -27.33
CA PRO A 326 18.26 -25.49 -28.51
C PRO A 326 18.08 -24.57 -29.72
N ALA A 327 19.10 -24.49 -30.57
CA ALA A 327 18.95 -23.93 -31.90
C ALA A 327 17.94 -24.81 -32.65
N ALA A 328 16.66 -24.61 -32.35
CA ALA A 328 15.55 -25.11 -33.12
C ALA A 328 15.64 -24.33 -34.43
N GLY A 329 16.03 -25.04 -35.48
CA GLY A 329 16.48 -24.48 -36.74
C GLY A 329 15.57 -23.41 -37.30
N GLU A 330 16.14 -22.57 -38.16
CA GLU A 330 15.52 -21.54 -38.99
C GLU A 330 14.17 -22.00 -39.58
N SER A 331 13.10 -21.98 -38.78
CA SER A 331 11.76 -22.30 -39.27
C SER A 331 11.19 -21.02 -39.84
N ARG A 332 11.48 -20.78 -41.12
CA ARG A 332 10.81 -19.75 -41.94
C ARG A 332 9.33 -20.09 -42.21
N THR A 333 8.80 -21.13 -41.57
CA THR A 333 7.45 -21.67 -41.79
C THR A 333 6.37 -20.60 -41.58
N PHE A 334 6.58 -19.72 -40.60
CA PHE A 334 5.64 -18.67 -40.21
C PHE A 334 6.00 -17.28 -40.76
N ASP A 335 7.12 -17.14 -41.47
CA ASP A 335 7.58 -15.86 -42.02
C ASP A 335 6.55 -15.27 -43.00
N GLY A 336 6.34 -13.96 -42.93
CA GLY A 336 5.37 -13.26 -43.77
C GLY A 336 4.65 -12.14 -43.03
N LYS A 337 3.67 -11.54 -43.71
CA LYS A 337 2.82 -10.50 -43.13
C LYS A 337 1.61 -11.12 -42.46
N TRP A 338 1.22 -10.57 -41.33
CA TRP A 338 0.13 -11.05 -40.51
C TRP A 338 -0.78 -9.89 -40.12
N ASP A 339 -2.08 -10.12 -40.17
CA ASP A 339 -3.08 -9.30 -39.52
C ASP A 339 -3.27 -9.78 -38.09
N VAL A 340 -3.24 -8.84 -37.15
CA VAL A 340 -3.41 -9.12 -35.73
C VAL A 340 -4.66 -8.39 -35.25
N THR A 341 -5.59 -9.12 -34.65
CA THR A 341 -6.74 -8.53 -33.97
C THR A 341 -6.59 -8.75 -32.48
N VAL A 342 -6.56 -7.65 -31.73
CA VAL A 342 -6.58 -7.64 -30.26
C VAL A 342 -7.99 -7.33 -29.82
N SER A 343 -8.59 -8.21 -29.02
CA SER A 343 -9.94 -8.04 -28.50
C SER A 343 -9.93 -8.14 -26.99
N CYS A 344 -10.37 -7.09 -26.31
CA CYS A 344 -10.49 -7.06 -24.86
C CYS A 344 -11.94 -6.77 -24.48
N ALA A 345 -12.51 -7.64 -23.65
CA ALA A 345 -13.83 -7.42 -23.09
C ALA A 345 -13.83 -6.26 -22.08
N SER A 346 -15.01 -5.72 -21.80
CA SER A 346 -15.20 -4.78 -20.69
C SER A 346 -14.82 -5.45 -19.37
N SER A 347 -14.15 -4.71 -18.49
CA SER A 347 -13.72 -5.21 -17.18
C SER A 347 -13.81 -4.08 -16.16
N GLY A 348 -14.70 -4.24 -15.17
CA GLY A 348 -15.04 -3.17 -14.24
C GLY A 348 -15.55 -1.92 -14.98
N LYS A 349 -14.92 -0.76 -14.74
CA LYS A 349 -15.23 0.51 -15.42
C LYS A 349 -14.51 0.67 -16.77
N ALA A 350 -13.57 -0.22 -17.10
CA ALA A 350 -12.85 -0.15 -18.36
C ALA A 350 -13.73 -0.70 -19.50
N MET A 351 -13.99 0.12 -20.50
CA MET A 351 -14.72 -0.27 -21.70
C MET A 351 -13.93 -1.30 -22.51
N GLY A 352 -14.66 -2.20 -23.18
CA GLY A 352 -14.09 -3.13 -24.14
C GLY A 352 -13.63 -2.42 -25.41
N TYR A 353 -12.68 -3.02 -26.12
CA TYR A 353 -12.20 -2.50 -27.40
C TYR A 353 -11.65 -3.63 -28.27
N THR A 354 -11.63 -3.36 -29.58
CA THR A 354 -10.93 -4.18 -30.57
C THR A 354 -9.94 -3.29 -31.32
N ARG A 355 -8.71 -3.77 -31.50
CA ARG A 355 -7.63 -3.07 -32.19
C ARG A 355 -7.02 -3.97 -33.23
N ALA A 356 -6.90 -3.48 -34.46
CA ALA A 356 -6.23 -4.17 -35.55
C ALA A 356 -4.80 -3.65 -35.71
N LEU A 357 -3.85 -4.55 -35.95
CA LEU A 357 -2.43 -4.26 -36.14
C LEU A 357 -1.92 -5.05 -37.36
N SER A 358 -0.86 -4.53 -37.98
CA SER A 358 -0.08 -5.29 -38.95
C SER A 358 1.19 -5.80 -38.29
N ALA A 359 1.51 -7.07 -38.49
CA ALA A 359 2.74 -7.69 -38.02
C ALA A 359 3.54 -8.29 -39.17
N THR A 360 4.84 -8.45 -38.95
CA THR A 360 5.72 -9.22 -39.83
C THR A 360 6.44 -10.26 -38.99
N ILE A 361 6.47 -11.50 -39.47
CA ILE A 361 7.41 -12.50 -38.99
C ILE A 361 8.54 -12.58 -40.01
N ALA A 362 9.77 -12.32 -39.58
CA ALA A 362 10.94 -12.42 -40.43
C ALA A 362 12.04 -13.20 -39.70
N ASN A 363 12.52 -14.28 -40.31
CA ASN A 363 13.50 -15.19 -39.72
C ASN A 363 13.03 -15.70 -38.34
N GLY A 364 11.74 -16.04 -38.22
CA GLY A 364 11.13 -16.49 -36.97
C GLY A 364 10.96 -15.40 -35.91
N VAL A 365 11.25 -14.13 -36.20
CA VAL A 365 11.01 -13.01 -35.27
C VAL A 365 9.70 -12.31 -35.62
N PHE A 366 8.75 -12.35 -34.71
CA PHE A 366 7.50 -11.60 -34.79
C PHE A 366 7.71 -10.16 -34.35
N HIS A 367 7.25 -9.20 -35.15
CA HIS A 367 7.22 -7.79 -34.83
C HIS A 367 5.90 -7.14 -35.30
N ALA A 368 5.25 -6.40 -34.42
CA ALA A 368 4.09 -5.57 -34.72
C ALA A 368 4.19 -4.24 -33.99
N GLU A 369 3.85 -3.14 -34.66
CA GLU A 369 3.76 -1.83 -34.01
C GLU A 369 2.54 -1.08 -34.53
N ASP A 370 1.86 -0.36 -33.63
CA ASP A 370 0.79 0.55 -33.97
C ASP A 370 0.80 1.77 -33.06
N ARG A 371 0.51 2.92 -33.66
CA ARG A 371 0.46 4.22 -33.00
C ARG A 371 -0.80 4.95 -33.45
N ASP A 372 -1.69 5.25 -32.52
CA ASP A 372 -2.84 6.09 -32.80
C ASP A 372 -2.45 7.58 -32.68
N PRO A 373 -2.38 8.32 -33.80
CA PRO A 373 -1.97 9.71 -33.79
C PRO A 373 -2.97 10.63 -33.09
N ARG A 374 -4.22 10.19 -32.86
CA ARG A 374 -5.27 10.98 -32.20
C ARG A 374 -5.22 10.90 -30.68
N THR A 375 -4.72 9.79 -30.14
CA THR A 375 -4.75 9.51 -28.70
C THR A 375 -3.37 9.31 -28.08
N SER A 376 -2.30 9.43 -28.88
CA SER A 376 -0.91 9.14 -28.49
C SER A 376 -0.68 7.72 -27.96
N SER A 377 -1.66 6.82 -28.13
CA SER A 377 -1.54 5.43 -27.70
C SER A 377 -0.61 4.66 -28.62
N THR A 378 0.32 3.91 -28.03
CA THR A 378 1.23 3.04 -28.76
C THR A 378 1.09 1.59 -28.30
N LEU A 379 1.42 0.65 -29.17
CA LEU A 379 1.55 -0.76 -28.88
C LEU A 379 2.61 -1.35 -29.81
N ALA A 380 3.68 -1.89 -29.23
CA ALA A 380 4.67 -2.71 -29.90
C ALA A 380 4.59 -4.13 -29.33
N ILE A 381 4.67 -5.15 -30.19
CA ILE A 381 4.66 -6.56 -29.83
C ILE A 381 5.83 -7.25 -30.53
N ASP A 382 6.69 -7.89 -29.75
CA ASP A 382 7.92 -8.52 -30.20
C ASP A 382 8.07 -9.94 -29.64
N GLY A 383 8.64 -10.87 -30.38
CA GLY A 383 9.00 -12.19 -29.85
C GLY A 383 9.51 -13.19 -30.88
N GLN A 384 10.16 -14.26 -30.39
CA GLN A 384 10.67 -15.35 -31.23
C GLN A 384 9.60 -16.43 -31.39
N VAL A 385 9.23 -16.77 -32.61
CA VAL A 385 8.29 -17.86 -32.91
C VAL A 385 9.06 -19.17 -33.05
N GLY A 386 8.76 -20.13 -32.18
CA GLY A 386 9.36 -21.47 -32.23
C GLY A 386 8.98 -22.22 -33.50
N ALA A 387 9.76 -23.25 -33.85
CA ALA A 387 9.48 -24.08 -35.02
C ALA A 387 8.13 -24.81 -34.93
N ASP A 388 7.62 -25.05 -33.72
CA ASP A 388 6.30 -25.61 -33.41
C ASP A 388 5.18 -24.55 -33.38
N GLY A 389 5.51 -23.28 -33.65
CA GLY A 389 4.60 -22.15 -33.62
C GLY A 389 4.24 -21.66 -32.21
N LYS A 390 4.69 -22.32 -31.14
CA LYS A 390 4.44 -21.89 -29.77
C LYS A 390 5.41 -20.78 -29.38
N THR A 391 4.91 -19.72 -28.74
CA THR A 391 5.73 -18.58 -28.33
C THR A 391 5.10 -17.78 -27.20
N THR A 392 5.93 -17.04 -26.48
CA THR A 392 5.50 -15.96 -25.58
C THR A 392 5.98 -14.65 -26.18
N LEU A 393 5.04 -13.80 -26.60
CA LEU A 393 5.32 -12.47 -27.14
C LEU A 393 5.30 -11.43 -26.02
N SER A 394 6.12 -10.38 -26.14
CA SER A 394 6.14 -9.24 -25.23
C SER A 394 5.46 -8.05 -25.86
N ALA A 395 4.49 -7.45 -25.16
CA ALA A 395 3.78 -6.25 -25.59
C ALA A 395 4.10 -5.07 -24.68
N ARG A 396 4.33 -3.88 -25.26
CA ARG A 396 4.64 -2.64 -24.55
C ARG A 396 4.08 -1.41 -25.26
N GLY A 397 3.77 -0.35 -24.52
CA GLY A 397 3.31 0.89 -25.13
C GLY A 397 2.78 1.93 -24.15
N LEU A 398 2.07 2.92 -24.70
CA LEU A 398 1.46 4.03 -23.97
C LEU A 398 -0.07 3.94 -24.03
N THR A 399 -0.73 4.14 -22.89
CA THR A 399 -2.19 4.09 -22.78
C THR A 399 -2.86 5.17 -23.62
N GLY A 400 -4.02 4.82 -24.20
CA GLY A 400 -4.94 5.78 -24.81
C GLY A 400 -5.92 6.38 -23.79
N PRO A 401 -7.17 6.70 -24.19
CA PRO A 401 -8.15 7.29 -23.30
C PRO A 401 -8.42 6.41 -22.07
N SER A 402 -8.45 7.04 -20.88
CA SER A 402 -8.57 6.34 -19.59
C SER A 402 -9.81 5.45 -19.47
N ALA A 403 -10.89 5.78 -20.19
CA ALA A 403 -12.11 4.97 -20.29
C ALA A 403 -11.86 3.52 -20.76
N TYR A 404 -10.78 3.26 -21.51
CA TYR A 404 -10.42 1.91 -21.96
C TYR A 404 -9.31 1.27 -21.10
N THR A 405 -8.85 1.92 -20.04
CA THR A 405 -7.76 1.42 -19.18
C THR A 405 -8.31 0.84 -17.89
N VAL A 406 -7.68 -0.21 -17.39
CA VAL A 406 -7.95 -0.72 -16.04
C VAL A 406 -7.49 0.35 -15.04
N ASN A 407 -8.29 0.62 -14.00
CA ASN A 407 -8.04 1.64 -12.99
C ASN A 407 -8.03 3.10 -13.48
N ASN A 408 -8.56 3.38 -14.68
CA ASN A 408 -8.66 4.74 -15.22
C ASN A 408 -7.30 5.45 -15.32
N SER A 409 -6.24 4.70 -15.65
CA SER A 409 -4.90 5.22 -15.87
C SER A 409 -4.91 6.39 -16.83
N ALA A 410 -4.13 7.43 -16.52
CA ALA A 410 -4.03 8.63 -17.36
C ALA A 410 -3.56 8.28 -18.78
N PRO A 411 -3.99 8.99 -19.83
CA PRO A 411 -3.47 8.79 -21.18
C PRO A 411 -1.96 9.05 -21.24
N GLY A 412 -1.23 8.27 -22.03
CA GLY A 412 0.22 8.34 -22.11
C GLY A 412 0.97 7.61 -21.00
N SER A 413 0.27 6.87 -20.12
CA SER A 413 0.92 6.04 -19.09
C SER A 413 1.58 4.81 -19.73
N PRO A 414 2.80 4.42 -19.32
CA PRO A 414 3.45 3.23 -19.83
C PRO A 414 2.75 1.96 -19.34
N TYR A 415 2.69 0.94 -20.20
CA TYR A 415 2.23 -0.40 -19.85
C TYR A 415 3.05 -1.48 -20.56
N GLY A 416 3.05 -2.68 -19.98
CA GLY A 416 3.61 -3.90 -20.58
C GLY A 416 2.86 -5.14 -20.12
N TYR A 417 2.90 -6.19 -20.94
CA TYR A 417 2.33 -7.51 -20.64
C TYR A 417 2.91 -8.58 -21.58
N THR A 418 2.71 -9.84 -21.26
CA THR A 418 3.07 -10.99 -22.11
C THR A 418 1.84 -11.63 -22.74
N ILE A 419 2.05 -12.28 -23.87
CA ILE A 419 1.03 -12.97 -24.65
C ILE A 419 1.52 -14.38 -24.92
N ASP A 420 0.84 -15.38 -24.38
CA ASP A 420 1.06 -16.76 -24.81
C ASP A 420 0.33 -16.97 -26.14
N ALA A 421 1.07 -17.31 -27.18
CA ALA A 421 0.57 -17.45 -28.54
C ALA A 421 0.97 -18.78 -29.19
N GLN A 422 0.09 -19.24 -30.08
CA GLN A 422 0.28 -20.39 -30.93
C GLN A 422 0.01 -20.01 -32.37
N PHE A 423 1.02 -20.15 -33.22
CA PHE A 423 0.93 -20.00 -34.66
C PHE A 423 0.72 -21.35 -35.34
N GLU A 424 -0.15 -21.35 -36.34
CA GLU A 424 -0.31 -22.39 -37.34
C GLU A 424 0.09 -21.80 -38.71
N ARG A 425 -0.03 -22.56 -39.80
CA ARG A 425 0.48 -22.13 -41.14
C ARG A 425 -0.10 -20.80 -41.66
N SER A 426 -1.38 -20.54 -41.38
CA SER A 426 -2.11 -19.36 -41.89
C SER A 426 -2.91 -18.61 -40.83
N ARG A 427 -2.94 -19.10 -39.60
CA ARG A 427 -3.70 -18.53 -38.48
C ARG A 427 -2.97 -18.73 -37.17
N GLY A 428 -3.38 -18.02 -36.13
CA GLY A 428 -2.90 -18.23 -34.78
C GLY A 428 -3.82 -17.63 -33.75
N SER A 429 -3.61 -18.00 -32.50
CA SER A 429 -4.34 -17.46 -31.36
C SER A 429 -3.37 -17.11 -30.25
N GLY A 430 -3.71 -16.09 -29.46
CA GLY A 430 -2.98 -15.77 -28.25
C GLY A 430 -3.86 -15.23 -27.14
N LYS A 431 -3.33 -15.26 -25.92
CA LYS A 431 -3.98 -14.75 -24.72
C LYS A 431 -3.00 -13.91 -23.91
N ARG A 432 -3.47 -12.77 -23.43
CA ARG A 432 -2.72 -11.94 -22.49
C ARG A 432 -2.63 -12.61 -21.11
N ASN A 433 -1.45 -12.59 -20.50
CA ASN A 433 -1.17 -13.27 -19.24
C ASN A 433 -1.45 -12.41 -18.00
N GLU A 434 -1.34 -11.09 -18.08
CA GLU A 434 -1.47 -10.16 -16.95
C GLU A 434 -2.63 -9.15 -17.11
N LEU A 435 -3.04 -8.53 -16.01
CA LEU A 435 -4.09 -7.49 -15.95
C LEU A 435 -5.47 -8.00 -16.44
N ARG A 436 -6.11 -7.31 -17.41
CA ARG A 436 -7.41 -7.70 -17.93
C ARG A 436 -7.28 -8.77 -19.04
N PRO A 437 -8.16 -9.76 -19.10
CA PRO A 437 -8.17 -10.73 -20.18
C PRO A 437 -8.37 -10.08 -21.56
N CYS A 438 -7.47 -10.39 -22.49
CA CYS A 438 -7.57 -10.03 -23.89
C CYS A 438 -7.20 -11.24 -24.76
N SER A 439 -7.89 -11.41 -25.88
CA SER A 439 -7.58 -12.41 -26.90
C SER A 439 -6.90 -11.78 -28.11
N PHE A 440 -6.05 -12.57 -28.74
CA PHE A 440 -5.33 -12.23 -29.96
C PHE A 440 -5.69 -13.23 -31.03
N THR A 441 -5.97 -12.73 -32.23
CA THR A 441 -6.13 -13.55 -33.43
C THR A 441 -5.10 -13.09 -34.44
N PHE A 442 -4.35 -14.05 -34.98
CA PHE A 442 -3.35 -13.82 -36.02
C PHE A 442 -3.85 -14.47 -37.30
N VAL A 443 -3.86 -13.73 -38.41
CA VAL A 443 -4.24 -14.24 -39.73
C VAL A 443 -3.13 -13.86 -40.71
N ARG A 444 -2.60 -14.84 -41.44
CA ARG A 444 -1.56 -14.59 -42.43
C ARG A 444 -2.18 -13.90 -43.65
N ARG A 445 -1.54 -12.84 -44.14
CA ARG A 445 -1.94 -12.16 -45.38
C ARG A 445 -1.47 -12.89 -46.62
#